data_AF-A0A9E0RTU4-F1
#
_entry.id   AF-A0A9E0RTU4-F1
#
_cell.length_a   1.000
_cell.length_b   1.000
_cell.length_c   1.000
_cell.angle_alpha   90.00
_cell.angle_beta   90.00
_cell.angle_gamma   90.00
#
_symmetry.space_group_name_H-M   'P 1'
#
loop_
_entity.id
_entity.type
_entity.pdbx_description
1 polymer ?
#
loop_
_entity_poly.entity_id
_entity_poly.type
_entity_poly.pdbx_seq_one_letter_code
_entity_poly.pdbx_strand_id
1 'polypeptide(L)'
;GIDQPGLAESVPFNQEAATVGNGTMVALAMPSREAVDALYKKAIDLGGSCEGKPGFRPEGNDSGFYAGYFRDLDGNKLNAFCIVAA
;
A
#
# COMPACT_ATOMS: atom_id res chain seq x y z
N GLY A 1 -14.57 -11.62 3.96
CA GLY A 1 -15.64 -11.93 4.93
C GLY A 1 -15.31 -11.25 6.24
N ILE A 2 -16.22 -11.23 7.20
CA ILE A 2 -15.97 -10.64 8.53
C ILE A 2 -14.81 -11.29 9.29
N ASP A 3 -14.36 -12.46 8.83
CA ASP A 3 -13.22 -13.21 9.38
C ASP A 3 -11.85 -12.76 8.85
N GLN A 4 -11.80 -11.68 8.06
CA GLN A 4 -10.56 -11.12 7.52
C GLN A 4 -10.39 -9.67 7.98
N PRO A 5 -9.15 -9.19 8.15
CA PRO A 5 -8.88 -7.78 8.42
C PRO A 5 -9.52 -6.89 7.33
N GLY A 6 -10.18 -5.82 7.76
CA GLY A 6 -10.74 -4.79 6.88
C GLY A 6 -9.99 -3.47 7.02
N LEU A 7 -9.96 -2.69 5.94
CA LEU A 7 -9.54 -1.30 5.96
C LEU A 7 -10.76 -0.43 5.67
N ALA A 8 -10.92 0.64 6.44
CA ALA A 8 -11.94 1.66 6.22
C ALA A 8 -11.29 3.04 6.29
N GLU A 9 -11.83 3.95 5.50
CA GLU A 9 -11.50 5.37 5.49
C GLU A 9 -12.77 6.14 5.84
N SER A 10 -12.66 7.15 6.69
CA SER A 10 -13.80 7.95 7.14
C SER A 10 -13.38 9.37 7.48
N VAL A 11 -14.34 10.30 7.42
CA VAL A 11 -14.17 11.62 8.03
C VAL A 11 -13.83 11.44 9.52
N PRO A 12 -12.82 12.16 10.06
CA PRO A 12 -12.48 12.08 11.48
C PRO A 12 -13.69 12.39 12.37
N PHE A 13 -13.90 11.58 13.41
CA PHE A 13 -15.04 11.74 14.32
C PHE A 13 -15.07 13.10 15.03
N ASN A 14 -13.89 13.67 15.32
CA ASN A 14 -13.76 14.99 15.93
C ASN A 14 -13.90 16.16 14.94
N GLN A 15 -14.12 15.89 13.65
CA GLN A 15 -14.31 16.86 12.57
C GLN A 15 -13.10 17.78 12.28
N GLU A 16 -11.94 17.49 12.87
CA GLU A 16 -10.71 18.17 12.48
C GLU A 16 -10.20 17.63 11.14
N ALA A 17 -9.22 18.32 10.54
CA ALA A 17 -8.59 17.84 9.32
C ALA A 17 -7.99 16.44 9.53
N ALA A 18 -8.13 15.55 8.55
CA ALA A 18 -7.43 14.28 8.56
C ALA A 18 -5.92 14.52 8.62
N THR A 19 -5.21 13.69 9.39
CA THR A 19 -3.75 13.80 9.55
C THR A 19 -3.11 12.43 9.47
N VAL A 20 -1.83 12.44 9.13
CA VAL A 20 -1.03 11.22 8.98
C VAL A 20 -0.22 10.96 10.24
N GLY A 21 -0.02 9.68 10.58
CA GLY A 21 0.94 9.26 11.60
C GLY A 21 2.34 9.03 11.01
N ASN A 22 3.36 9.72 11.52
CA ASN A 22 4.74 9.39 11.15
C ASN A 22 5.12 8.00 11.69
N GLY A 23 5.62 7.13 10.81
CA GLY A 23 5.88 5.72 11.11
C GLY A 23 4.67 4.79 10.90
N THR A 24 3.47 5.32 10.68
CA THR A 24 2.28 4.54 10.37
C THR A 24 2.27 4.14 8.89
N MET A 25 1.92 2.88 8.61
CA MET A 25 1.70 2.39 7.26
C MET A 25 0.67 1.25 7.27
N VAL A 26 -0.27 1.27 6.32
CA VAL A 26 -1.16 0.14 6.05
C VAL A 26 -0.58 -0.72 4.95
N ALA A 27 -0.51 -2.04 5.17
CA ALA A 27 0.01 -2.99 4.21
C ALA A 27 -1.11 -3.87 3.63
N LEU A 28 -1.30 -3.81 2.32
CA LEU A 28 -2.36 -4.52 1.59
C LEU A 28 -1.78 -5.77 0.94
N ALA A 29 -2.17 -6.94 1.45
CA ALA A 29 -1.74 -8.23 0.93
C ALA A 29 -2.43 -8.54 -0.41
N MET A 30 -1.64 -8.75 -1.46
CA MET A 30 -2.06 -9.01 -2.82
C MET A 30 -1.76 -10.48 -3.21
N PRO A 31 -2.55 -11.06 -4.12
CA PRO A 31 -2.38 -12.46 -4.52
C PRO A 31 -1.16 -12.72 -5.43
N SER A 32 -0.60 -11.69 -6.07
CA SER A 32 0.53 -11.82 -7.00
C SER A 32 1.28 -10.50 -7.21
N ARG A 33 2.43 -10.56 -7.90
CA ARG A 33 3.21 -9.36 -8.28
C ARG A 33 2.41 -8.46 -9.22
N GLU A 34 1.69 -9.05 -10.16
CA GLU A 34 0.86 -8.33 -11.12
C GLU A 34 -0.27 -7.58 -10.40
N ALA A 35 -0.82 -8.14 -9.32
CA ALA A 35 -1.79 -7.45 -8.47
C ALA A 35 -1.17 -6.30 -7.67
N VAL A 36 0.08 -6.46 -7.18
CA VAL A 36 0.85 -5.36 -6.58
C VAL A 36 1.05 -4.23 -7.58
N ASP A 37 1.50 -4.55 -8.80
CA ASP A 37 1.74 -3.58 -9.87
C ASP A 37 0.46 -2.85 -10.27
N ALA A 38 -0.64 -3.59 -10.42
CA ALA A 38 -1.93 -3.04 -10.78
C ALA A 38 -2.47 -2.07 -9.72
N LEU A 39 -2.39 -2.43 -8.43
CA LEU A 39 -2.86 -1.56 -7.36
C LEU A 39 -1.98 -0.31 -7.22
N TYR A 40 -0.65 -0.49 -7.25
CA TYR A 40 0.29 0.63 -7.23
C TYR A 40 0.02 1.59 -8.40
N LYS A 41 -0.06 1.07 -9.63
CA LYS A 41 -0.32 1.90 -10.81
C LYS A 41 -1.65 2.64 -10.68
N LYS A 42 -2.70 1.95 -10.23
CA LYS A 42 -4.02 2.57 -10.04
C LYS A 42 -3.97 3.70 -9.01
N ALA A 43 -3.24 3.53 -7.91
CA ALA A 43 -3.07 4.58 -6.91
C ALA A 43 -2.38 5.82 -7.48
N ILE A 44 -1.31 5.65 -8.26
CA ILE A 44 -0.60 6.77 -8.91
C ILE A 44 -1.49 7.45 -9.96
N ASP A 45 -2.20 6.68 -10.80
CA ASP A 45 -3.11 7.22 -11.81
C ASP A 45 -4.26 8.04 -11.18
N LEU A 46 -4.65 7.73 -9.95
CA LEU A 46 -5.69 8.44 -9.19
C LEU A 46 -5.17 9.68 -8.44
N GLY A 47 -3.88 10.02 -8.57
CA GLY A 47 -3.28 11.20 -7.93
C GLY A 47 -2.50 10.91 -6.65
N GLY A 48 -2.39 9.65 -6.25
CA GLY A 48 -1.48 9.24 -5.18
C GLY A 48 -0.03 9.53 -5.52
N SER A 49 0.81 9.73 -4.51
CA SER A 49 2.23 10.01 -4.72
C SER A 49 3.09 8.76 -4.53
N CYS A 50 4.15 8.64 -5.32
CA CYS A 50 5.07 7.51 -5.24
C CYS A 50 6.00 7.63 -4.04
N GLU A 51 6.10 6.58 -3.23
CA GLU A 51 7.09 6.47 -2.14
C GLU A 51 8.01 5.24 -2.29
N GLY A 52 7.85 4.48 -3.37
CA GLY A 52 8.71 3.38 -3.75
C GLY A 52 8.06 2.54 -4.84
N LYS A 53 8.68 2.45 -6.01
CA LYS A 53 8.14 1.66 -7.12
C LYS A 53 8.05 0.17 -6.76
N PRO A 54 7.12 -0.58 -7.37
CA PRO A 54 7.04 -2.02 -7.23
C PRO A 54 8.39 -2.70 -7.50
N GLY A 55 8.75 -3.62 -6.62
CA GLY A 55 10.00 -4.36 -6.72
C GLY A 55 10.24 -5.24 -5.50
N PHE A 56 11.25 -6.10 -5.59
CA PHE A 56 11.66 -6.91 -4.46
C PHE A 56 12.34 -6.08 -3.37
N ARG A 57 12.19 -6.52 -2.13
CA ARG A 57 12.90 -6.01 -0.96
C ARG A 57 13.54 -7.20 -0.22
N PRO A 58 14.88 -7.25 -0.08
CA PRO A 58 15.87 -6.32 -0.64
C PRO A 58 15.90 -6.34 -2.18
N GLU A 59 16.48 -5.29 -2.77
CA GLU A 59 16.66 -5.21 -4.22
C GLU A 59 17.61 -6.31 -4.72
N GLY A 60 17.39 -6.79 -5.94
CA GLY A 60 18.20 -7.85 -6.56
C GLY A 60 17.68 -9.28 -6.32
N ASN A 61 16.71 -9.47 -5.43
CA ASN A 61 16.02 -10.74 -5.28
C ASN A 61 15.05 -11.02 -6.45
N ASP A 62 14.69 -12.28 -6.63
CA ASP A 62 13.63 -12.79 -7.53
C ASP A 62 12.50 -13.53 -6.77
N SER A 63 12.65 -13.66 -5.45
CA SER A 63 11.73 -14.29 -4.51
C SER A 63 11.66 -13.50 -3.19
N GLY A 64 10.68 -13.80 -2.35
CA GLY A 64 10.42 -13.13 -1.08
C GLY A 64 9.48 -11.94 -1.21
N PHE A 65 9.75 -10.88 -0.46
CA PHE A 65 8.85 -9.74 -0.32
C PHE A 65 8.90 -8.83 -1.56
N TYR A 66 7.78 -8.75 -2.28
CA TYR A 66 7.61 -7.85 -3.42
C TYR A 66 6.56 -6.80 -3.06
N ALA A 67 6.88 -5.51 -3.19
CA ALA A 67 5.96 -4.45 -2.80
C ALA A 67 6.12 -3.14 -3.58
N GLY A 68 5.02 -2.41 -3.72
CA GLY A 68 4.96 -1.01 -4.15
C GLY A 68 4.41 -0.11 -3.05
N TYR A 69 5.02 1.05 -2.84
CA TYR A 69 4.70 2.00 -1.78
C TYR A 69 4.19 3.32 -2.37
N PHE A 70 3.12 3.85 -1.79
CA PHE A 70 2.50 5.08 -2.24
C PHE A 70 1.83 5.81 -1.08
N ARG A 71 1.51 7.09 -1.30
CA ARG A 71 0.60 7.84 -0.44
C ARG A 71 -0.71 8.10 -1.13
N ASP A 72 -1.79 8.04 -0.36
CA ASP A 72 -3.11 8.50 -0.82
C ASP A 72 -3.17 10.05 -0.88
N LEU A 73 -4.37 10.57 -1.10
CA LEU A 73 -4.60 12.02 -1.26
C LEU A 73 -4.48 12.80 0.05
N ASP A 74 -4.67 12.15 1.20
CA ASP A 74 -4.48 12.72 2.54
C ASP A 74 -3.04 12.53 3.06
N GLY A 75 -2.21 11.82 2.29
CA GLY A 75 -0.81 11.57 2.58
C GLY A 75 -0.56 10.33 3.44
N ASN A 76 -1.58 9.52 3.75
CA ASN A 76 -1.39 8.26 4.47
C ASN A 76 -0.44 7.36 3.69
N LYS A 77 0.47 6.67 4.37
CA LYS A 77 1.40 5.75 3.71
C LYS A 77 0.77 4.37 3.59
N LEU A 78 0.77 3.82 2.38
CA LEU A 78 0.32 2.47 2.09
C LEU A 78 1.40 1.69 1.34
N ASN A 79 1.33 0.36 1.44
CA ASN A 79 1.93 -0.50 0.44
C ASN A 79 0.96 -1.57 -0.05
N ALA A 80 1.17 -2.00 -1.28
CA ALA A 80 0.65 -3.25 -1.81
C ALA A 80 1.79 -4.26 -1.81
N PHE A 81 1.60 -5.47 -1.28
CA PHE A 81 2.67 -6.46 -1.21
C PHE A 81 2.19 -7.89 -1.49
N CYS A 82 3.10 -8.74 -1.95
CA CYS A 82 2.93 -10.20 -1.96
C CYS A 82 4.22 -10.90 -1.54
N ILE A 83 4.11 -12.16 -1.10
CA ILE A 83 5.26 -13.03 -0.87
C ILE A 83 5.39 -13.97 -2.07
N VAL A 84 6.50 -13.86 -2.78
CA VAL A 84 6.84 -14.71 -3.92
C VAL A 84 7.67 -15.89 -3.40
N ALA A 85 7.25 -17.12 -3.68
CA ALA A 85 8.07 -18.28 -3.38
C ALA A 85 9.37 -18.27 -4.21
N ALA A 86 10.41 -18.95 -3.70
CA ALA A 86 11.63 -19.24 -4.44
C ALA A 86 11.40 -20.33 -5.49
#